data_AF-A0A1F3B3L7-F1
#
_entry.id   AF-A0A1F3B3L7-F1
#
_cell.length_a   1.000
_cell.length_b   1.000
_cell.length_c   1.000
_cell.angle_alpha   90.00
_cell.angle_beta   90.00
_cell.angle_gamma   90.00
#
_symmetry.space_group_name_H-M   'P 1'
#
loop_
_entity.id
_entity.type
_entity.pdbx_description
1 polymer ?
#
loop_
_entity_poly.entity_id
_entity_poly.type
_entity_poly.pdbx_seq_one_letter_code
_entity_poly.pdbx_strand_id
1 'polypeptide(L)'
;MAQTQLSLLQAMGTARLATPAEDERAREALQRAAPECGRHFANPDYPVVLVHVSEITFVDRNAGIVPRQHLILDGEEWRFI
;
A
#
# COMPACT_ATOMS: atom_id res chain seq x y z
N MET A 1 -19.85 -19.48 -13.57
CA MET A 1 -19.77 -18.36 -12.60
C MET A 1 -18.58 -17.51 -13.04
N ALA A 2 -18.78 -16.25 -13.38
CA ALA A 2 -17.67 -15.38 -13.77
C ALA A 2 -16.89 -14.99 -12.51
N GLN A 3 -15.59 -15.29 -12.49
CA GLN A 3 -14.69 -14.89 -11.42
C GLN A 3 -14.41 -13.40 -11.61
N THR A 4 -14.97 -12.55 -10.75
CA THR A 4 -14.75 -11.10 -10.78
C THR A 4 -13.27 -10.84 -10.54
N GLN A 5 -12.54 -10.46 -11.58
CA GLN A 5 -11.13 -10.10 -11.47
C GLN A 5 -11.04 -8.65 -10.96
N LEU A 6 -10.83 -8.51 -9.66
CA LEU A 6 -10.48 -7.23 -9.04
C LEU A 6 -9.17 -6.75 -9.66
N SER A 7 -9.20 -5.59 -10.33
CA SER A 7 -8.09 -5.11 -11.16
C SER A 7 -7.42 -3.85 -10.62
N LEU A 8 -8.03 -3.21 -9.62
CA LEU A 8 -7.48 -2.02 -8.99
C LEU A 8 -7.81 -2.01 -7.49
N LEU A 9 -6.87 -1.53 -6.68
CA LEU A 9 -7.03 -1.36 -5.24
C LEU A 9 -6.71 0.09 -4.88
N GLN A 10 -7.57 0.69 -4.06
CA GLN A 10 -7.33 1.99 -3.44
C GLN A 10 -7.16 1.78 -1.94
N ALA A 11 -6.07 2.29 -1.37
CA ALA A 11 -5.78 2.20 0.06
C ALA A 11 -5.80 3.60 0.69
N MET A 12 -6.31 3.70 1.92
CA MET A 12 -6.28 4.90 2.74
C MET A 12 -5.68 4.57 4.10
N GLY A 13 -4.96 5.54 4.68
CA GLY A 13 -4.24 5.36 5.92
C GLY A 13 -3.46 6.58 6.34
N THR A 14 -2.59 6.41 7.34
CA THR A 14 -1.72 7.48 7.84
C THR A 14 -0.32 7.32 7.28
N ALA A 15 0.30 8.44 6.92
CA ALA A 15 1.68 8.49 6.46
C ALA A 15 2.56 9.10 7.55
N ARG A 16 3.74 8.51 7.77
CA ARG A 16 4.78 9.09 8.61
C ARG A 16 6.16 8.83 8.05
N LEU A 17 7.13 9.63 8.48
CA LEU A 17 8.53 9.35 8.20
C LEU A 17 8.96 8.07 8.93
N ALA A 18 9.82 7.29 8.27
CA ALA A 18 10.52 6.19 8.90
C ALA A 18 11.43 6.72 10.02
N THR A 19 11.49 6.01 11.14
CA THR A 19 12.52 6.26 12.15
C THR A 19 13.87 5.73 11.66
N PRO A 20 15.01 6.17 12.24
CA PRO A 20 16.33 5.66 11.83
C PRO A 20 16.46 4.12 11.91
N ALA A 21 15.78 3.49 12.87
CA ALA A 21 15.76 2.03 13.02
C ALA A 21 14.92 1.31 11.95
N GLU A 22 13.96 2.01 11.33
CA GLU A 22 13.10 1.45 10.28
C GLU A 22 13.63 1.72 8.87
N ASP A 23 14.41 2.79 8.70
CA ASP A 23 14.85 3.30 7.39
C ASP A 23 15.60 2.25 6.57
N GLU A 24 16.57 1.55 7.17
CA GLU A 24 17.35 0.52 6.49
C GLU A 24 16.45 -0.60 5.94
N ARG A 25 15.60 -1.18 6.79
CA ARG A 25 14.66 -2.24 6.40
C ARG A 25 13.68 -1.75 5.32
N ALA A 26 13.21 -0.51 5.42
CA ALA A 26 12.28 0.06 4.46
C ALA A 26 12.95 0.27 3.09
N ARG A 27 14.22 0.73 3.05
CA ARG A 27 14.99 0.87 1.81
C ARG A 27 15.28 -0.47 1.15
N GLU A 28 15.62 -1.49 1.92
CA GLU A 28 15.77 -2.85 1.40
C GLU A 28 14.48 -3.37 0.75
N ALA A 29 13.33 -3.13 1.39
CA ALA A 29 12.03 -3.52 0.85
C ALA A 29 11.73 -2.77 -0.46
N LEU A 30 12.01 -1.47 -0.52
CA LEU A 30 11.85 -0.66 -1.73
C LEU A 30 12.74 -1.14 -2.87
N GLN A 31 14.02 -1.43 -2.61
CA GLN A 31 14.95 -1.97 -3.63
C GLN A 31 14.53 -3.34 -4.15
N ARG A 32 13.96 -4.19 -3.29
CA ARG A 32 13.42 -5.48 -3.70
C ARG A 32 12.18 -5.32 -4.59
N ALA A 33 11.31 -4.35 -4.28
CA ALA A 33 10.05 -4.14 -4.99
C ALA A 33 10.23 -3.40 -6.33
N ALA A 34 11.18 -2.48 -6.43
CA ALA A 34 11.46 -1.67 -7.62
C ALA A 34 12.98 -1.47 -7.80
N PRO A 35 13.73 -2.52 -8.20
CA PRO A 35 15.18 -2.47 -8.34
C PRO A 35 15.66 -1.39 -9.32
N GLU A 36 14.86 -1.06 -10.34
CA GLU A 36 15.12 0.02 -11.30
C GLU A 36 15.22 1.41 -10.65
N CYS A 37 14.61 1.59 -9.47
CA CYS A 37 14.66 2.81 -8.69
C CYS A 37 15.80 2.81 -7.66
N GLY A 38 16.69 1.81 -7.65
CA GLY A 38 17.70 1.60 -6.61
C GLY A 38 18.57 2.81 -6.29
N ARG A 39 18.94 3.64 -7.29
CA ARG A 39 19.68 4.89 -7.08
C ARG A 39 18.92 5.89 -6.20
N HIS A 40 17.60 5.99 -6.35
CA HIS A 40 16.77 6.88 -5.54
C HIS A 40 16.65 6.35 -4.11
N PHE A 41 16.48 5.04 -3.95
CA PHE A 41 16.34 4.41 -2.62
C PHE A 41 17.64 4.36 -1.82
N ALA A 42 18.80 4.39 -2.47
CA ALA A 42 20.10 4.48 -1.80
C ALA A 42 20.49 5.91 -1.39
N ASN A 43 19.75 6.94 -1.82
CA ASN A 43 20.07 8.33 -1.49
C ASN A 43 19.59 8.67 -0.06
N PRO A 44 20.50 9.02 0.88
CA PRO A 44 20.13 9.37 2.24
C PRO A 44 19.32 10.68 2.34
N ASP A 45 19.43 11.57 1.35
CA ASP A 45 18.68 12.84 1.34
C ASP A 45 17.19 12.65 1.04
N TYR A 46 16.79 11.47 0.57
CA TYR A 46 15.40 11.16 0.26
C TYR A 46 14.73 10.48 1.44
N PRO A 47 13.72 11.11 2.06
CA PRO A 47 13.04 10.55 3.21
C PRO A 47 12.22 9.33 2.80
N VAL A 48 12.25 8.29 3.63
CA VAL A 48 11.34 7.15 3.48
C VAL A 48 10.04 7.43 4.23
N VAL A 49 8.94 7.28 3.51
CA VAL A 49 7.59 7.44 4.05
C VAL A 49 6.97 6.06 4.22
N LEU A 50 6.51 5.76 5.44
CA LEU A 50 5.74 4.57 5.76
C LEU A 50 4.26 4.92 5.78
N VAL A 51 3.48 4.16 5.02
CA VAL A 51 2.01 4.28 4.97
C VAL A 51 1.39 3.14 5.76
N HIS A 52 0.76 3.45 6.89
CA HIS A 52 -0.04 2.50 7.65
C HIS A 52 -1.47 2.54 7.11
N VAL A 53 -1.80 1.56 6.30
CA VAL A 53 -3.13 1.41 5.69
C VAL A 53 -4.12 0.95 6.75
N SER A 54 -5.26 1.64 6.84
CA SER A 54 -6.39 1.27 7.70
C SER A 54 -7.63 0.91 6.91
N GLU A 55 -7.69 1.27 5.63
CA GLU A 55 -8.83 1.01 4.76
C GLU A 55 -8.37 0.65 3.34
N ILE A 56 -9.04 -0.34 2.74
CA ILE A 56 -8.78 -0.83 1.39
C ILE A 56 -10.11 -0.93 0.65
N THR A 57 -10.15 -0.40 -0.56
CA THR A 57 -11.30 -0.42 -1.45
C THR A 57 -10.94 -1.16 -2.74
N PHE A 58 -11.60 -2.28 -3.02
CA PHE A 58 -11.31 -3.14 -4.17
C PHE A 58 -12.15 -2.80 -5.39
N VAL A 59 -11.54 -2.28 -6.45
CA VAL A 59 -12.21 -1.75 -7.64
C VAL A 59 -12.26 -2.73 -8.79
N ASP A 60 -13.43 -2.89 -9.40
CA ASP A 60 -13.58 -3.44 -10.75
C ASP A 60 -13.50 -2.32 -11.79
N ARG A 61 -12.54 -2.42 -12.71
CA ARG A 61 -12.32 -1.44 -13.78
C ARG A 61 -13.31 -1.60 -14.95
N ASN A 62 -13.94 -2.77 -15.10
CA ASN A 62 -14.76 -3.11 -16.27
C ASN A 62 -16.23 -2.66 -16.15
N ALA A 63 -16.71 -2.32 -14.96
CA ALA A 63 -18.13 -2.03 -14.71
C ALA A 63 -18.45 -0.55 -14.37
N GLY A 64 -17.48 0.37 -14.51
CA GLY A 64 -17.59 1.71 -13.93
C GLY A 64 -17.34 1.68 -12.41
N ILE A 65 -17.12 2.85 -11.80
CA ILE A 65 -16.77 2.97 -10.37
C ILE A 65 -18.00 2.63 -9.51
N VAL A 66 -18.28 1.34 -9.34
CA VAL A 66 -19.30 0.80 -8.42
C VAL A 66 -18.55 0.30 -7.17
N PRO A 67 -19.02 0.53 -5.92
CA PRO A 67 -18.29 0.08 -4.74
C PRO A 67 -18.39 -1.45 -4.67
N ARG A 68 -17.32 -2.20 -4.89
CA ARG A 68 -16.00 -2.22 -4.23
C ARG A 68 -16.11 -2.78 -2.83
N GLN A 69 -15.69 -4.02 -2.64
CA GLN A 69 -15.54 -4.57 -1.29
C GLN A 69 -14.64 -3.62 -0.49
N HIS A 70 -15.06 -3.28 0.71
CA HIS A 70 -14.31 -2.43 1.62
C HIS A 70 -13.73 -3.32 2.72
N LEU A 71 -12.43 -3.24 2.90
CA LEU A 71 -11.73 -3.94 3.98
C LEU A 71 -11.18 -2.88 4.94
N ILE A 72 -11.68 -2.87 6.17
CA ILE A 72 -11.30 -1.91 7.21
C ILE A 72 -10.56 -2.64 8.33
N LEU A 73 -9.52 -2.02 8.84
CA LEU A 73 -8.82 -2.46 10.04
C LEU A 73 -9.61 -2.01 11.28
N ASP A 74 -10.24 -2.96 11.97
CA ASP A 74 -10.97 -2.77 13.22
C ASP A 74 -10.15 -3.37 14.38
N GLY A 75 -9.49 -2.50 15.14
CA GLY A 75 -8.50 -2.91 16.13
C GLY A 75 -7.29 -3.57 15.46
N GLU A 76 -7.13 -4.88 15.67
CA GLU A 76 -6.05 -5.67 15.07
C GLU A 76 -6.54 -6.59 13.93
N GLU A 77 -7.83 -6.56 13.60
CA GLU A 77 -8.44 -7.45 12.62
C GLU A 77 -8.92 -6.69 11.38
N TRP A 78 -8.71 -7.30 10.20
CA TRP A 78 -9.29 -6.80 8.96
C TRP A 78 -10.68 -7.38 8.75
N ARG A 79 -11.67 -6.52 8.45
CA ARG A 79 -13.06 -6.91 8.25
C ARG A 79 -13.63 -6.35 6.95
N PHE A 80 -14.37 -7.18 6.23
CA PHE A 80 -15.16 -6.75 5.09
C PHE A 80 -16.46 -6.10 5.59
N ILE A 81 -16.79 -4.93 5.04
CA ILE A 81 -18.06 -4.23 5.28
C ILE A 81 -18.87 -4.04 4.00
#